data_AF-A0A5E4M7P3-F1
#
_entry.id   AF-A0A5E4M7P3-F1
#
_cell.length_a   1.000
_cell.length_b   1.000
_cell.length_c   1.000
_cell.angle_alpha   90.00
_cell.angle_beta   90.00
_cell.angle_gamma   90.00
#
_symmetry.space_group_name_H-M   'P 1'
#
loop_
_entity.id
_entity.type
_entity.pdbx_description
1 polymer ?
#
loop_
_entity_poly.entity_id
_entity_poly.type
_entity_poly.pdbx_seq_one_letter_code
_entity_poly.pdbx_strand_id
1 'polypeptide(L)'
;MRVADEGVMNLGFKFIHKLDPGSHINYVCCKGFKTLRFIMKLSKNIRSRMFIKALFYELVRPILEYDADVWDPHTANDSLQLERVQQRFMRFACNLLQIPCEPYDYTPLSDLLN
;
A
#
# COMPACT_ATOMS: atom_id res chain seq x y z
N MET A 1 20.27 -22.79 -18.62
CA MET A 1 20.78 -21.42 -18.89
C MET A 1 19.59 -20.47 -18.74
N ARG A 2 19.42 -19.82 -17.58
CA ARG A 2 18.29 -18.91 -17.33
C ARG A 2 18.69 -17.55 -17.88
N VAL A 3 17.99 -17.09 -18.92
CA VAL A 3 18.12 -15.72 -19.44
C VAL A 3 17.67 -14.80 -18.32
N ALA A 4 18.61 -14.02 -17.77
CA ALA A 4 18.29 -12.93 -16.87
C ALA A 4 17.59 -11.86 -17.70
N ASP A 5 16.31 -11.64 -17.45
CA ASP A 5 15.54 -10.56 -18.06
C ASP A 5 16.14 -9.23 -17.57
N GLU A 6 16.88 -8.55 -18.44
CA GLU A 6 17.58 -7.28 -18.19
C GLU A 6 16.56 -6.15 -18.02
N GLY A 7 15.94 -6.08 -16.84
CA GLY A 7 15.07 -4.97 -16.47
C GLY A 7 15.91 -3.75 -16.08
N VAL A 8 15.81 -2.66 -16.85
CA VAL A 8 16.50 -1.40 -16.57
C VAL A 8 15.83 -0.72 -15.37
N MET A 9 16.61 -0.38 -14.35
CA MET A 9 16.13 0.46 -13.24
C MET A 9 16.33 1.93 -13.59
N ASN A 10 15.24 2.68 -13.71
CA ASN A 10 15.31 4.13 -13.85
C ASN A 10 14.49 4.78 -12.73
N LEU A 11 15.12 5.65 -11.94
CA LEU A 11 14.51 6.38 -10.81
C LEU A 11 13.78 5.50 -9.75
N GLY A 12 14.14 4.22 -9.63
CA GLY A 12 13.53 3.27 -8.68
C GLY A 12 12.41 2.39 -9.27
N PHE A 13 12.12 2.56 -10.57
CA PHE A 13 11.21 1.72 -11.34
C PHE A 13 11.97 0.63 -12.07
N LYS A 14 11.46 -0.60 -12.02
CA LYS A 14 11.99 -1.68 -12.85
C LYS A 14 11.18 -1.73 -14.14
N PHE A 15 11.75 -1.20 -15.22
CA PHE A 15 11.18 -1.37 -16.55
C PHE A 15 11.50 -2.78 -17.03
N ILE A 16 10.50 -3.65 -17.00
CA ILE A 16 10.56 -4.97 -17.63
C ILE A 16 10.14 -4.76 -19.09
N HIS A 17 10.83 -5.40 -20.05
CA HIS A 17 10.54 -5.27 -21.49
C HIS A 17 9.10 -5.66 -21.89
N LYS A 18 8.32 -6.21 -20.95
CA LYS A 18 6.86 -6.31 -21.01
C LYS A 18 6.28 -5.27 -20.04
N LEU A 19 5.66 -4.22 -20.57
CA LEU A 19 4.77 -3.32 -19.83
C LEU A 19 3.55 -4.12 -19.33
N ASP A 20 3.73 -4.93 -18.30
CA ASP A 20 2.65 -5.59 -17.59
C ASP A 20 2.33 -4.79 -16.32
N PRO A 21 1.17 -4.09 -16.27
CA PRO A 21 0.76 -3.31 -15.09
C PRO A 21 0.72 -4.16 -13.81
N GLY A 22 0.32 -5.43 -13.92
CA GLY A 22 0.22 -6.33 -12.78
C GLY A 22 1.58 -6.61 -12.12
N SER A 23 2.63 -6.81 -12.92
CA SER A 23 4.00 -6.97 -12.42
C SER A 23 4.51 -5.74 -11.69
N HIS A 24 4.18 -4.54 -12.18
CA HIS A 24 4.52 -3.28 -11.53
C HIS A 24 3.78 -3.11 -10.20
N ILE A 25 2.45 -3.27 -10.19
CA ILE A 25 1.62 -3.15 -9.00
C ILE A 25 2.06 -4.13 -7.91
N ASN A 26 2.42 -5.36 -8.28
CA ASN A 26 3.01 -6.33 -7.35
C ASN A 26 4.34 -5.83 -6.75
N TYR A 27 5.21 -5.23 -7.55
CA TYR A 27 6.47 -4.64 -7.06
C TYR A 27 6.22 -3.50 -6.07
N VAL A 28 5.30 -2.59 -6.39
CA VAL A 28 4.89 -1.47 -5.54
C VAL A 28 4.29 -1.96 -4.23
N CYS A 29 3.35 -2.91 -4.30
CA CYS A 29 2.76 -3.51 -3.11
C CYS A 29 3.82 -4.21 -2.24
N CYS A 30 4.75 -4.95 -2.85
CA CYS A 30 5.86 -5.56 -2.13
C CYS A 30 6.75 -4.52 -1.44
N LYS A 31 7.04 -3.40 -2.12
CA LYS A 31 7.80 -2.27 -1.56
C LYS A 31 7.04 -1.62 -0.40
N GLY A 32 5.75 -1.35 -0.57
CA GLY A 32 4.85 -0.84 0.47
C GLY A 32 4.80 -1.74 1.70
N PHE A 33 4.64 -3.05 1.53
CA PHE A 33 4.66 -4.01 2.65
C PHE A 33 6.02 -4.08 3.37
N LYS A 34 7.13 -3.97 2.64
CA LYS A 34 8.48 -3.93 3.24
C LYS A 34 8.64 -2.66 4.10
N THR A 35 8.27 -1.50 3.58
CA THR A 35 8.29 -0.22 4.30
C THR A 35 7.37 -0.27 5.52
N LEU A 36 6.18 -0.83 5.37
CA LEU A 36 5.24 -1.01 6.47
C LEU A 36 5.84 -1.88 7.58
N ARG A 37 6.49 -3.01 7.23
CA ARG A 37 7.14 -3.88 8.22
C ARG A 37 8.27 -3.16 8.96
N PHE A 38 8.99 -2.28 8.27
CA PHE A 38 10.00 -1.43 8.90
C PHE A 38 9.35 -0.46 9.89
N ILE A 39 8.30 0.25 9.50
CA ILE A 39 7.54 1.16 10.37
C ILE A 39 7.00 0.41 11.60
N MET A 40 6.41 -0.77 11.41
CA MET A 40 5.87 -1.59 12.50
C MET A 40 6.93 -1.98 13.52
N LYS A 41 8.15 -2.30 13.06
CA LYS A 41 9.29 -2.62 13.93
C LYS A 41 9.78 -1.37 14.68
N LEU A 42 9.90 -0.24 13.99
CA LEU A 42 10.36 1.03 14.56
C LEU A 42 9.39 1.59 15.61
N SER A 43 8.09 1.50 15.32
CA SER A 43 7.02 2.06 16.18
C SER A 43 6.50 1.09 17.24
N LYS A 44 7.03 -0.14 17.31
CA LYS A 44 6.54 -1.20 18.24
C LYS A 44 6.43 -0.73 19.70
N ASN A 45 7.36 0.11 20.14
CA ASN A 45 7.43 0.62 21.52
C ASN A 45 6.90 2.05 21.67
N ILE A 46 6.46 2.69 20.58
CA ILE A 46 6.08 4.10 20.55
C ILE A 46 4.56 4.20 20.36
N ARG A 47 3.85 4.59 21.43
CA ARG A 47 2.38 4.78 21.42
C ARG A 47 1.97 6.21 21.08
N SER A 48 2.58 6.81 20.06
CA SER A 48 2.25 8.17 19.61
C SER A 48 1.49 8.15 18.31
N ARG A 49 0.23 8.60 18.36
CA ARG A 49 -0.66 8.69 17.18
C ARG A 49 -0.06 9.59 16.09
N MET A 50 0.50 10.74 16.48
CA MET A 50 1.12 11.68 15.56
C MET A 50 2.33 11.07 14.85
N PHE A 51 3.17 10.35 15.59
CA PHE A 51 4.35 9.70 15.04
C PHE A 51 4.00 8.61 14.03
N ILE A 52 3.07 7.72 14.39
CA ILE A 52 2.63 6.64 13.49
C ILE A 52 1.97 7.20 12.23
N LYS A 53 1.16 8.26 12.38
CA LYS A 53 0.55 8.96 11.24
C LYS A 53 1.62 9.57 10.34
N ALA A 54 2.58 10.31 10.90
CA ALA A 54 3.66 10.93 10.13
C ALA A 54 4.45 9.89 9.34
N LEU A 55 4.84 8.78 9.96
CA LEU A 55 5.57 7.70 9.28
C LEU A 55 4.80 7.13 8.08
N PHE A 56 3.48 6.99 8.19
CA PHE A 56 2.69 6.49 7.08
C PHE A 56 2.61 7.48 5.91
N TYR A 57 2.31 8.75 6.22
CA TYR A 57 2.20 9.80 5.21
C TYR A 57 3.54 10.11 4.53
N GLU A 58 4.66 10.04 5.25
CA GLU A 58 5.98 10.35 4.71
C GLU A 58 6.63 9.18 3.97
N LEU A 59 6.34 7.93 4.35
CA LEU A 59 7.06 6.77 3.81
C LEU A 59 6.20 5.84 2.95
N VAL A 60 4.95 5.60 3.32
CA VAL A 60 4.09 4.62 2.63
C VAL A 60 3.26 5.30 1.56
N ARG A 61 2.68 6.46 1.87
CA ARG A 61 1.86 7.24 0.93
C ARG A 61 2.58 7.59 -0.37
N PRO A 62 3.82 8.11 -0.40
CA PRO A 62 4.50 8.40 -1.66
C PRO A 62 4.79 7.16 -2.50
N ILE A 63 4.98 5.99 -1.87
CA ILE A 63 5.13 4.72 -2.60
C ILE A 63 3.79 4.33 -3.26
N LEU A 64 2.65 4.60 -2.64
CA LEU A 64 1.36 4.21 -3.20
C LEU A 64 0.84 5.24 -4.22
N GLU A 65 0.95 6.54 -3.92
CA GLU A 65 0.38 7.61 -4.76
C GLU A 65 1.18 7.82 -6.03
N TYR A 66 2.51 7.97 -5.92
CA TYR A 66 3.34 8.21 -7.10
C TYR A 66 3.30 7.04 -8.09
N ASP A 67 3.26 5.81 -7.57
CA ASP A 67 3.19 4.61 -8.40
C ASP A 67 1.77 4.39 -8.98
N ALA A 68 0.71 4.85 -8.32
CA ALA A 68 -0.66 4.76 -8.82
C ALA A 68 -0.94 5.80 -9.93
N ASP A 69 -0.45 7.03 -9.80
CA ASP A 69 -0.64 8.08 -10.81
C ASP A 69 0.07 7.76 -12.14
N VAL A 70 1.21 7.06 -12.08
CA VAL A 70 1.98 6.69 -13.28
C VAL A 70 1.34 5.52 -14.05
N TRP A 71 0.62 4.65 -13.36
CA TRP A 71 0.19 3.36 -13.93
C TRP A 71 -1.31 3.10 -13.90
N ASP A 72 -2.13 4.04 -13.41
CA ASP A 72 -3.60 4.01 -13.29
C ASP A 72 -4.17 2.58 -13.17
N PRO A 73 -4.41 2.06 -11.95
CA PRO A 73 -4.79 0.66 -11.75
C PRO A 73 -6.08 0.31 -12.51
N HIS A 74 -5.93 -0.18 -13.75
CA HIS A 74 -7.02 -0.40 -14.69
C HIS A 74 -7.92 -1.59 -14.32
N THR A 75 -7.52 -2.41 -13.33
CA THR A 75 -8.27 -3.58 -12.87
C THR A 75 -8.68 -3.44 -11.41
N ALA A 76 -9.91 -3.84 -11.07
CA ALA A 76 -10.38 -3.88 -9.68
C ALA A 76 -9.48 -4.71 -8.75
N ASN A 77 -8.83 -5.75 -9.28
CA ASN A 77 -7.86 -6.54 -8.54
C ASN A 77 -6.64 -5.71 -8.11
N ASP A 78 -6.19 -4.77 -8.93
CA ASP A 78 -5.00 -3.97 -8.68
C ASP A 78 -5.26 -2.92 -7.61
N SER A 79 -6.42 -2.26 -7.67
CA SER A 79 -6.91 -1.37 -6.61
C SER A 79 -7.02 -2.11 -5.27
N LEU A 80 -7.51 -3.36 -5.28
CA LEU A 80 -7.61 -4.18 -4.08
C LEU A 80 -6.23 -4.51 -3.47
N GLN A 81 -5.19 -4.71 -4.29
CA GLN A 81 -3.84 -4.95 -3.77
C GLN A 81 -3.27 -3.72 -3.05
N LEU A 82 -3.48 -2.53 -3.63
CA LEU A 82 -3.06 -1.27 -3.00
C LEU A 82 -3.83 -1.02 -1.70
N GLU A 83 -5.14 -1.27 -1.71
CA GLU A 83 -6.00 -1.14 -0.52
C GLU A 83 -5.53 -2.09 0.60
N ARG A 84 -5.10 -3.32 0.28
CA ARG A 84 -4.56 -4.25 1.28
C ARG A 84 -3.35 -3.70 2.03
N VAL A 85 -2.47 -2.94 1.36
CA VAL A 85 -1.33 -2.28 2.03
C VAL A 85 -1.83 -1.26 3.05
N GLN A 86 -2.80 -0.43 2.65
CA GLN A 86 -3.42 0.59 3.51
C GLN A 86 -4.17 -0.05 4.69
N GLN A 87 -5.02 -1.04 4.44
CA GLN A 87 -5.75 -1.78 5.47
C GLN A 87 -4.82 -2.46 6.46
N ARG A 88 -3.69 -3.02 6.00
CA ARG A 88 -2.71 -3.63 6.89
C ARG A 88 -2.10 -2.60 7.85
N PHE A 89 -1.81 -1.39 7.36
CA PHE A 89 -1.35 -0.30 8.20
C PHE A 89 -2.43 0.13 9.20
N MET A 90 -3.67 0.32 8.75
CA MET A 90 -4.78 0.72 9.63
C MET A 90 -5.01 -0.27 10.76
N ARG A 91 -4.99 -1.58 10.47
CA ARG A 91 -5.09 -2.64 11.50
C ARG A 91 -3.93 -2.55 12.49
N PHE A 92 -2.71 -2.31 12.02
CA PHE A 92 -1.56 -2.12 12.90
C PHE A 92 -1.73 -0.89 13.80
N ALA A 93 -2.14 0.25 13.23
CA ALA A 93 -2.36 1.48 13.97
C ALA A 93 -3.49 1.34 15.01
N CYS A 94 -4.63 0.72 14.63
CA CYS A 94 -5.72 0.40 15.55
C CYS A 94 -5.23 -0.48 16.71
N ASN A 95 -4.47 -1.54 16.43
CA ASN A 95 -3.91 -2.42 17.46
C ASN A 95 -2.91 -1.69 18.40
N LEU A 96 -2.02 -0.87 17.84
CA LEU A 96 -0.98 -0.17 18.61
C LEU A 96 -1.57 0.95 19.48
N LEU A 97 -2.61 1.63 18.99
CA LEU A 97 -3.29 2.74 19.67
C LEU A 97 -4.52 2.32 20.49
N GLN A 98 -4.87 1.03 20.49
CA GLN A 98 -6.08 0.47 21.09
C GLN A 98 -7.37 1.19 20.65
N ILE A 99 -7.44 1.56 19.37
CA ILE A 99 -8.62 2.18 18.79
C ILE A 99 -9.53 1.06 18.27
N PRO A 100 -10.82 1.02 18.67
CA PRO A 100 -11.77 0.11 18.05
C PRO A 100 -11.95 0.49 16.58
N CYS A 101 -11.49 -0.38 15.68
CA CYS A 101 -11.74 -0.29 14.25
C CYS A 101 -13.11 -0.96 13.98
N GLU A 102 -14.20 -0.21 14.16
CA GLU A 102 -15.54 -0.65 13.76
C GLU A 102 -15.62 -0.75 12.23
N PRO A 103 -16.17 -1.84 11.66
CA PRO A 103 -16.44 -1.90 10.23
C PRO A 103 -17.51 -0.84 9.89
N TYR A 104 -17.21 0.03 8.92
CA TYR A 104 -18.17 1.03 8.47
C TYR A 104 -19.39 0.34 7.84
N ASP A 105 -20.57 0.58 8.39
CA ASP A 105 -21.82 0.03 7.88
C ASP A 105 -22.31 0.88 6.70
N TYR A 106 -22.24 0.31 5.49
CA TYR A 106 -22.71 0.94 4.26
C TYR A 106 -24.17 0.58 3.94
N THR A 107 -24.82 -0.28 4.74
CA THR A 107 -26.22 -0.67 4.51
C THR A 107 -27.18 0.52 4.38
N PRO A 108 -27.05 1.62 5.15
CA PRO A 108 -27.96 2.76 5.01
C PRO A 108 -27.78 3.49 3.68
N LEU A 109 -26.58 3.45 3.08
CA LEU A 109 -26.29 4.08 1.80
C LEU A 109 -26.74 3.21 0.62
N SER A 110 -26.62 1.88 0.74
CA SER A 110 -27.16 0.96 -0.26
C SER A 110 -28.69 1.02 -0.33
N ASP A 111 -29.34 1.25 0.81
CA ASP A 111 -30.80 1.34 0.89
C ASP A 111 -31.32 2.68 0.34
N LEU A 112 -30.50 3.73 0.34
CA LEU A 112 -30.85 5.05 -0.20
C LEU A 112 -30.65 5.17 -1.73
N LEU A 113 -29.74 4.36 -2.28
CA LEU A 113 -29.37 4.38 -3.71
C LEU A 113 -30.15 3.37 -4.56
N ASN A 114 -30.94 2.49 -3.93
CA ASN A 114 -31.88 1.58 -4.59
C ASN A 114 -33.30 2.14 -4.53
#